data_AF-A0A5P8W9W8-F1
#
_entry.id   AF-A0A5P8W9W8-F1
#
_cell.length_a   1.000
_cell.length_b   1.000
_cell.length_c   1.000
_cell.angle_alpha   90.00
_cell.angle_beta   90.00
_cell.angle_gamma   90.00
#
_symmetry.space_group_name_H-M   'P 1'
#
loop_
_entity.id
_entity.type
_entity.pdbx_description
1 polymer ?
#
loop_
_entity_poly.entity_id
_entity_poly.type
_entity_poly.pdbx_seq_one_letter_code
_entity_poly.pdbx_strand_id
1 'polypeptide(L)'
;MNKEQWLTLGETLFGQDKMQWKFKCPCCGHIASVQDYKKAGAPSSAAGFSCVGRWMPVCKDAFDDKDKRKIPCNYAGGGLINLNPVDIDGIKVFEFGV
;
A
#
# COMPACT_ATOMS: atom_id res chain seq x y z
N MET A 1 -2.53 -16.78 -0.29
CA MET A 1 -1.90 -17.12 -1.59
C MET A 1 -0.42 -17.38 -1.33
N ASN A 2 0.28 -18.13 -2.17
CA ASN A 2 1.72 -18.26 -2.00
C ASN A 2 2.46 -17.13 -2.74
N LYS A 3 3.76 -16.97 -2.45
CA LYS A 3 4.61 -15.94 -3.06
C LYS A 3 4.63 -15.99 -4.60
N GLU A 4 4.69 -17.18 -5.19
CA GLU A 4 4.77 -17.33 -6.66
C GLU A 4 3.48 -16.87 -7.35
N GLN A 5 2.33 -17.24 -6.79
CA GLN A 5 1.02 -16.79 -7.27
C GLN A 5 0.90 -15.27 -7.18
N TRP A 6 1.37 -14.68 -6.08
CA TRP A 6 1.33 -13.23 -5.91
C TRP A 6 2.25 -12.49 -6.89
N LEU A 7 3.45 -13.02 -7.12
CA LEU A 7 4.38 -12.46 -8.12
C LEU A 7 3.78 -12.50 -9.52
N THR A 8 3.25 -13.66 -9.92
CA THR A 8 2.59 -13.86 -11.22
C THR A 8 1.44 -12.88 -11.42
N LEU A 9 0.63 -12.66 -10.38
CA LEU A 9 -0.47 -11.70 -10.43
C LEU A 9 0.03 -10.27 -10.63
N GLY A 10 1.05 -9.85 -9.87
CA GLY A 10 1.64 -8.51 -10.01
C GLY A 10 2.23 -8.28 -11.41
N GLU A 11 2.94 -9.28 -11.94
CA GLU A 11 3.49 -9.23 -13.30
C GLU A 11 2.40 -9.17 -14.37
N THR A 12 1.29 -9.88 -14.17
CA THR A 12 0.13 -9.86 -15.08
C THR A 12 -0.53 -8.47 -15.09
N LEU A 13 -0.63 -7.81 -13.94
CA LEU A 13 -1.32 -6.53 -13.80
C LEU A 13 -0.47 -5.33 -14.23
N PHE A 14 0.82 -5.34 -13.93
CA PHE A 14 1.69 -4.15 -14.04
C PHE A 14 2.98 -4.40 -14.84
N GLY A 15 3.23 -5.63 -15.29
CA GLY A 15 4.45 -6.02 -15.97
C GLY A 15 5.61 -6.32 -15.03
N GLN A 16 6.79 -6.57 -15.62
CA GLN A 16 7.99 -7.02 -14.92
C GLN A 16 8.63 -5.94 -14.03
N ASP A 17 8.42 -4.66 -14.35
CA ASP A 17 8.97 -3.56 -13.55
C ASP A 17 8.15 -3.37 -12.25
N LYS A 18 8.69 -3.90 -11.14
CA LYS A 18 8.10 -3.78 -9.81
C LYS A 18 7.95 -2.33 -9.34
N MET A 19 8.66 -1.36 -9.92
CA MET A 19 8.45 0.06 -9.62
C MET A 19 7.06 0.54 -10.04
N GLN A 20 6.46 -0.09 -11.05
CA GLN A 20 5.12 0.23 -11.56
C GLN A 20 4.00 -0.46 -10.77
N TRP A 21 4.33 -1.41 -9.89
CA TRP A 21 3.32 -2.16 -9.15
C TRP A 21 2.60 -1.23 -8.19
N LYS A 22 1.27 -1.28 -8.21
CA LYS A 22 0.41 -0.39 -7.45
C LYS A 22 -0.32 -1.14 -6.35
N PHE A 23 -0.43 -0.50 -5.20
CA PHE A 23 -1.11 -1.04 -4.03
C PHE A 23 -2.20 -0.09 -3.57
N LYS A 24 -3.34 -0.65 -3.17
CA LYS A 24 -4.47 0.11 -2.65
C LYS A 24 -4.45 0.07 -1.12
N CYS A 25 -4.45 1.24 -0.51
CA CYS A 25 -4.54 1.35 0.94
C CYS A 25 -5.92 0.85 1.41
N PRO A 26 -5.99 -0.12 2.35
CA PRO A 26 -7.26 -0.66 2.82
C PRO A 26 -8.03 0.33 3.71
N CYS A 27 -7.36 1.34 4.27
CA CYS A 27 -8.00 2.35 5.12
C CYS A 27 -8.61 3.50 4.30
N CYS A 28 -7.83 4.15 3.44
CA CYS A 28 -8.28 5.34 2.71
C CYS A 28 -8.59 5.11 1.23
N GLY A 29 -8.30 3.92 0.69
CA GLY A 29 -8.51 3.57 -0.71
C GLY A 29 -7.51 4.17 -1.69
N HIS A 30 -6.54 4.99 -1.24
CA HIS A 30 -5.55 5.58 -2.13
C HIS A 30 -4.67 4.49 -2.79
N ILE A 31 -4.42 4.64 -4.09
CA ILE A 31 -3.60 3.74 -4.89
C ILE A 31 -2.24 4.42 -5.14
N ALA A 32 -1.15 3.75 -4.75
CA ALA A 32 0.20 4.25 -4.93
C ALA A 32 1.09 3.18 -5.57
N SER A 33 1.95 3.58 -6.51
CA SER A 33 2.98 2.73 -7.09
C SER A 33 4.20 2.63 -6.16
N VAL A 34 4.99 1.57 -6.28
CA VAL A 34 6.30 1.46 -5.59
C VAL A 34 7.19 2.68 -5.91
N GLN A 35 7.09 3.25 -7.12
CA GLN A 35 7.77 4.49 -7.47
C GLN A 35 7.32 5.69 -6.64
N ASP A 36 6.04 5.80 -6.29
CA ASP A 36 5.54 6.87 -5.44
C ASP A 36 6.11 6.78 -4.02
N TYR A 37 6.20 5.58 -3.47
CA TYR A 37 6.89 5.34 -2.19
C TYR A 37 8.36 5.78 -2.24
N LYS A 38 9.07 5.41 -3.31
CA LYS A 38 10.47 5.82 -3.51
C LYS A 38 10.60 7.35 -3.60
N LYS A 39 9.72 8.02 -4.35
CA LYS A 39 9.70 9.49 -4.46
C LYS A 39 9.40 10.18 -3.13
N ALA A 40 8.55 9.58 -2.30
CA ALA A 40 8.24 10.07 -0.95
C ALA A 40 9.38 9.82 0.07
N GLY A 41 10.46 9.12 -0.31
CA GLY A 41 11.54 8.77 0.62
C GLY A 41 11.16 7.65 1.60
N ALA A 42 10.16 6.84 1.28
CA ALA A 42 9.76 5.69 2.08
C ALA A 42 10.76 4.53 1.94
N PRO A 43 10.94 3.71 2.98
CA PRO A 43 11.69 2.45 2.85
C PRO A 43 10.94 1.50 1.91
N SER A 44 11.68 0.64 1.19
CA SER A 44 11.09 -0.30 0.24
C SER A 44 10.07 -1.26 0.87
N SER A 45 10.26 -1.61 2.15
CA SER A 45 9.34 -2.45 2.94
C SER A 45 7.99 -1.80 3.22
N ALA A 46 7.83 -0.49 2.98
CA ALA A 46 6.57 0.21 3.15
C ALA A 46 5.56 -0.06 2.03
N ALA A 47 6.05 -0.31 0.81
CA ALA A 47 5.20 -0.46 -0.35
C ALA A 47 4.32 -1.71 -0.19
N GLY A 48 3.01 -1.52 -0.32
CA GLY A 48 2.04 -2.61 -0.09
C GLY A 48 1.89 -3.04 1.38
N PHE A 49 2.47 -2.32 2.33
CA PHE A 49 2.33 -2.63 3.77
C PHE A 49 1.77 -1.46 4.59
N SER A 50 2.09 -0.23 4.22
CA SER A 50 1.61 1.00 4.86
C SER A 50 1.19 2.01 3.80
N CYS A 51 0.30 2.95 4.13
CA CYS A 51 -0.13 3.97 3.18
C CYS A 51 1.03 4.94 2.87
N VAL A 52 1.22 5.28 1.59
CA VAL A 52 2.29 6.20 1.17
C VAL A 52 2.20 7.57 1.86
N GLY A 53 1.00 7.99 2.27
CA GLY A 53 0.77 9.26 2.95
C GLY A 53 1.62 9.45 4.20
N ARG A 54 2.03 8.35 4.86
CA ARG A 54 2.90 8.39 6.02
C ARG A 54 4.27 9.06 5.77
N TRP A 55 4.72 9.10 4.52
CA TRP A 55 5.97 9.72 4.09
C TRP A 55 5.74 11.02 3.29
N MET A 56 4.50 11.47 3.17
CA MET A 56 4.17 12.70 2.47
C MET A 56 4.11 13.87 3.45
N PRO A 57 4.44 15.10 3.01
CA PRO A 57 4.36 16.29 3.86
C PRO A 57 2.92 16.61 4.29
N VAL A 58 1.93 16.16 3.49
CA VAL A 58 0.51 16.31 3.78
C VAL A 58 -0.16 14.96 3.63
N CYS A 59 -0.77 14.48 4.71
CA CYS A 59 -1.66 13.32 4.74
C CYS A 59 -2.78 13.57 5.75
N LYS A 60 -3.76 12.67 5.79
CA LYS A 60 -4.77 12.64 6.85
C LYS A 60 -4.53 11.51 7.84
N ASP A 61 -5.13 11.63 9.02
CA ASP A 61 -5.09 10.54 10.00
C ASP A 61 -5.90 9.34 9.52
N ALA A 62 -5.34 8.15 9.70
CA ALA A 62 -6.07 6.91 9.48
C ALA A 62 -7.27 6.85 10.42
N PHE A 63 -8.41 6.37 9.92
CA PHE A 63 -9.67 6.30 10.65
C PHE A 63 -10.29 7.64 11.07
N ASP A 64 -9.73 8.78 10.65
CA ASP A 64 -10.42 10.06 10.80
C ASP A 64 -11.53 10.18 9.75
N ASP A 65 -12.76 9.90 10.19
CA ASP A 65 -13.97 9.99 9.39
C ASP A 65 -14.45 11.44 9.19
N LYS A 66 -13.93 12.40 9.96
CA LYS A 66 -14.29 13.82 9.84
C LYS A 66 -13.53 14.48 8.70
N ASP A 67 -12.30 14.06 8.44
CA ASP A 67 -11.51 14.54 7.30
C ASP A 67 -11.97 13.91 5.98
N LYS A 68 -12.78 14.68 5.24
CA LYS A 68 -13.36 14.30 3.94
C LYS A 68 -12.40 14.48 2.76
N ARG A 69 -11.17 14.95 2.96
CA ARG A 69 -10.19 15.09 1.88
C ARG A 69 -9.90 13.71 1.26
N LYS A 70 -9.85 13.67 -0.07
CA LYS A 70 -9.45 12.47 -0.85
C LYS A 70 -7.93 12.43 -1.02
N ILE A 71 -7.21 12.44 0.10
CA ILE A 71 -5.74 12.39 0.15
C ILE A 71 -5.28 11.11 0.86
N PRO A 72 -4.02 10.67 0.65
CA PRO A 72 -3.43 9.55 1.37
C PRO A 72 -3.52 9.73 2.89
N CYS A 73 -3.70 8.64 3.62
CA CYS A 73 -3.67 8.65 5.08
C CYS A 73 -2.31 8.19 5.64
N ASN A 74 -2.14 8.24 6.96
CA ASN A 74 -0.95 7.73 7.66
C ASN A 74 -1.05 6.27 8.15
N TYR A 75 -2.00 5.48 7.64
CA TYR A 75 -2.22 4.09 8.06
C TYR A 75 -0.93 3.24 7.95
N ALA A 76 -0.63 2.48 9.02
CA ALA A 76 0.53 1.59 9.10
C ALA A 76 0.08 0.14 9.36
N GLY A 77 0.48 -0.80 8.50
CA GLY A 77 0.17 -2.22 8.66
C GLY A 77 0.79 -2.86 9.89
N GLY A 78 1.83 -2.25 10.46
CA GLY A 78 2.47 -2.66 11.73
C GLY A 78 1.86 -2.00 12.97
N GLY A 79 0.75 -1.26 12.84
CA GLY A 79 0.04 -0.65 13.96
C GLY A 79 -0.86 -1.65 14.70
N LEU A 80 -1.65 -1.13 15.65
CA LEU A 80 -2.57 -1.92 16.48
C LEU A 80 -3.64 -2.66 15.66
N ILE A 81 -4.09 -2.07 14.56
CA ILE A 81 -5.16 -2.61 13.70
C ILE A 81 -4.56 -3.04 12.36
N ASN A 82 -4.55 -4.35 12.12
CA ASN A 82 -4.11 -4.91 10.85
C ASN A 82 -5.30 -5.06 9.88
N LEU A 83 -5.34 -4.21 8.86
CA LEU A 83 -6.36 -4.18 7.80
C LEU A 83 -5.85 -4.83 6.51
N ASN A 84 -4.61 -5.31 6.48
CA ASN A 84 -3.96 -5.81 5.27
C ASN A 84 -4.68 -7.09 4.82
N PRO A 85 -5.43 -7.07 3.70
CA PRO A 85 -6.38 -8.13 3.39
C PRO A 85 -5.74 -9.35 2.72
N VAL A 86 -4.55 -9.20 2.13
CA VAL A 86 -3.89 -10.26 1.37
C VAL A 86 -2.86 -10.96 2.24
N ASP A 87 -2.97 -12.29 2.39
CA ASP A 87 -2.01 -13.13 3.09
C ASP A 87 -1.11 -13.87 2.09
N ILE A 88 0.20 -13.63 2.18
CA ILE A 88 1.25 -14.26 1.36
C ILE A 88 2.18 -15.01 2.28
N ASP A 89 2.01 -16.33 2.36
CA ASP A 89 2.84 -17.21 3.21
C ASP A 89 2.97 -16.69 4.67
N GLY A 90 1.88 -16.17 5.25
CA GLY A 90 1.83 -15.61 6.60
C GLY A 90 2.16 -14.12 6.70
N ILE A 91 2.54 -13.47 5.60
CA ILE A 91 2.81 -12.03 5.54
C ILE A 91 1.57 -11.31 5.00
N LYS A 92 1.01 -10.39 5.80
CA LYS A 92 -0.16 -9.60 5.39
C LYS A 92 0.23 -8.32 4.67
N VAL A 93 -0.25 -8.17 3.44
CA VAL A 93 -0.01 -7.00 2.57
C VAL A 93 -1.32 -6.43 2.02
N PHE A 94 -1.23 -5.26 1.39
CA PHE A 94 -2.31 -4.61 0.68
C PHE A 94 -2.67 -5.39 -0.58
N GLU A 95 -3.91 -5.22 -1.03
CA GLU A 95 -4.31 -5.65 -2.37
C GLU A 95 -3.62 -4.80 -3.45
N PHE A 96 -3.45 -5.37 -4.64
CA PHE A 96 -3.06 -4.61 -5.82
C PHE A 96 -4.15 -3.57 -6.16
N GLY A 97 -3.72 -2.36 -6.50
CA GLY A 97 -4.60 -1.28 -6.94
C GLY A 97 -4.58 -1.15 -8.45
N VAL A 98 -5.66 -1.57 -9.11
CA VAL A 98 -5.86 -1.42 -10.57
C VAL A 98 -6.65 -0.16 -10.91
#